data_AF-A0AAR5Q6K8-F1
#
_entry.id   AF-A0AAR5Q6K8-F1
#
_cell.length_a   1.000
_cell.length_b   1.000
_cell.length_c   1.000
_cell.angle_alpha   90.00
_cell.angle_beta   90.00
_cell.angle_gamma   90.00
#
_symmetry.space_group_name_H-M   'P 1'
#
loop_
_entity.id
_entity.type
_entity.pdbx_description
1 polymer ?
#
loop_
_entity_poly.entity_id
_entity_poly.type
_entity_poly.pdbx_seq_one_letter_code
_entity_poly.pdbx_strand_id
1 'polypeptide(L)'
;MASFFHRSDSLDSISPGTRWCPIVLEWIATLKSELMEEIHNIEQFVINLHNIYAFACQISFFLLCEQRMYRPDSSSLSPDKDIVLALTTVLFYSVLGYFATRVRDIYQGSRNRVVVGTPSLTNYLKWLCKIILEWAKAVVAVLCLREQGIQYEPKLAYSLITSIYYLCTEKIFMEIFSQLVEALKIDKLENLEHLYVPLLMNAVAIAAGIVVGLYSLYFNYSNLILLSLYFTVYLRIKDAYYNYWELLITERDTYSNFQVATSKDIEDWDDICAVCLNNMSKARITPCNHLFHPYCLKRCLRHSFYCPLCKHDFLENRIYIK
;
A
#
# COMPACT_ATOMS: atom_id res chain seq x y z
N MET A 1 -41.84 -69.84 -34.11
CA MET A 1 -42.25 -69.08 -35.31
C MET A 1 -41.65 -67.70 -35.17
N ALA A 2 -40.49 -67.45 -35.78
CA ALA A 2 -40.36 -66.81 -37.11
C ALA A 2 -40.84 -65.34 -37.04
N SER A 3 -40.14 -64.29 -37.46
CA SER A 3 -38.83 -64.02 -38.09
C SER A 3 -38.87 -62.52 -38.46
N PHE A 4 -37.73 -61.92 -38.83
CA PHE A 4 -37.57 -60.62 -39.52
C PHE A 4 -37.56 -59.33 -38.67
N PHE A 5 -36.73 -58.30 -38.91
CA PHE A 5 -35.95 -57.91 -40.10
C PHE A 5 -34.73 -57.05 -39.71
N HIS A 6 -33.63 -57.24 -40.46
CA HIS A 6 -32.47 -56.35 -40.63
C HIS A 6 -32.82 -54.89 -40.94
N ARG A 7 -32.03 -53.94 -40.40
CA ARG A 7 -31.47 -52.71 -41.03
C ARG A 7 -30.98 -51.75 -39.92
N SER A 8 -29.87 -51.03 -39.99
CA SER A 8 -28.85 -50.83 -41.02
C SER A 8 -27.72 -50.08 -40.33
N ASP A 9 -26.49 -50.55 -40.51
CA ASP A 9 -25.31 -49.72 -40.37
C ASP A 9 -25.45 -48.52 -41.32
N SER A 10 -25.49 -47.32 -40.74
CA SER A 10 -25.05 -46.10 -41.40
C SER A 10 -24.10 -45.40 -40.43
N LEU A 11 -22.87 -45.92 -40.43
CA LEU A 11 -21.67 -45.25 -39.97
C LEU A 11 -21.45 -44.02 -40.86
N ASP A 12 -22.11 -42.91 -40.53
CA ASP A 12 -21.71 -41.58 -40.97
C ASP A 12 -21.06 -40.82 -39.81
N SER A 13 -19.74 -41.00 -39.74
CA SER A 13 -18.75 -39.92 -39.62
C SER A 13 -19.04 -38.77 -38.64
N ILE A 14 -18.99 -39.04 -37.34
CA ILE A 14 -18.62 -38.01 -36.36
C ILE A 14 -17.18 -38.27 -35.92
N SER A 15 -16.28 -37.41 -36.38
CA SER A 15 -14.84 -37.45 -36.13
C SER A 15 -14.50 -37.62 -34.64
N PRO A 16 -13.58 -38.52 -34.24
CA PRO A 16 -13.15 -38.68 -32.85
C PRO A 16 -12.33 -37.49 -32.30
N GLY A 17 -12.02 -36.49 -33.14
CA GLY A 17 -11.21 -35.33 -32.79
C GLY A 17 -11.93 -34.26 -31.94
N THR A 18 -13.26 -34.23 -31.90
CA THR A 18 -14.02 -33.18 -31.18
C THR A 18 -14.33 -33.51 -29.72
N ARG A 19 -14.05 -34.74 -29.27
CA ARG A 19 -14.32 -35.19 -27.89
C ARG A 19 -13.19 -34.86 -26.90
N TRP A 20 -11.97 -34.67 -27.40
CA TRP A 20 -10.79 -34.34 -26.59
C TRP A 20 -10.67 -32.84 -26.28
N CYS A 21 -11.22 -31.97 -27.14
CA CYS A 21 -11.19 -30.53 -26.93
C CYS A 21 -11.81 -30.05 -25.59
N PRO A 22 -13.01 -30.50 -25.16
CA PRO A 22 -13.59 -30.00 -23.92
C PRO A 22 -12.85 -30.49 -22.66
N ILE A 23 -12.37 -31.74 -22.66
CA ILE A 23 -11.64 -32.32 -21.50
C ILE A 23 -10.27 -31.67 -21.33
N VAL A 24 -9.56 -31.44 -22.44
CA VAL A 24 -8.27 -30.74 -22.43
C VAL A 24 -8.45 -29.27 -22.05
N LEU A 25 -9.54 -28.62 -22.49
CA LEU A 25 -9.84 -27.24 -22.11
C LEU A 25 -10.17 -27.11 -20.61
N GLU A 26 -10.92 -28.06 -20.05
CA GLU A 26 -11.25 -28.11 -18.62
C GLU A 26 -9.99 -28.38 -17.78
N TRP A 27 -9.13 -29.32 -18.19
CA TRP A 27 -7.83 -29.54 -17.55
C TRP A 27 -6.89 -28.33 -17.63
N ILE A 28 -6.85 -27.62 -18.76
CA ILE A 28 -6.07 -26.39 -18.89
C ILE A 28 -6.67 -25.29 -18.00
N ALA A 29 -7.99 -25.23 -17.86
CA ALA A 29 -8.67 -24.26 -17.02
C ALA A 29 -8.39 -24.50 -15.53
N THR A 30 -8.45 -25.76 -15.06
CA THR A 30 -8.14 -26.12 -13.67
C THR A 30 -6.67 -25.88 -13.34
N LEU A 31 -5.76 -26.30 -14.22
CA LEU A 31 -4.33 -26.03 -14.06
C LEU A 31 -4.03 -24.53 -14.05
N LYS A 32 -4.70 -23.75 -14.90
CA LYS A 32 -4.59 -22.29 -14.90
C LYS A 32 -5.09 -21.68 -13.60
N SER A 33 -6.21 -22.15 -13.04
CA SER A 33 -6.71 -21.61 -11.77
C SER A 33 -5.77 -21.92 -10.60
N GLU A 34 -5.25 -23.14 -10.51
CA GLU A 34 -4.30 -23.53 -9.46
C GLU A 34 -3.01 -22.70 -9.55
N LEU A 35 -2.44 -22.58 -10.76
CA LEU A 35 -1.24 -21.78 -10.98
C LEU A 35 -1.48 -20.29 -10.64
N MET A 36 -2.63 -19.73 -11.01
CA MET A 36 -2.97 -18.34 -10.70
C MET A 36 -3.13 -18.10 -9.20
N GLU A 37 -3.64 -19.09 -8.45
CA GLU A 37 -3.75 -19.03 -7.00
C GLU A 37 -2.37 -19.10 -6.33
N GLU A 38 -1.50 -20.00 -6.77
CA GLU A 38 -0.12 -20.07 -6.27
C GLU A 38 0.66 -18.78 -6.55
N ILE A 39 0.56 -18.25 -7.77
CA ILE A 39 1.13 -16.95 -8.13
C ILE A 39 0.55 -15.87 -7.22
N HIS A 40 -0.77 -15.90 -6.98
CA HIS A 40 -1.39 -14.91 -6.11
C HIS A 40 -0.79 -14.93 -4.71
N ASN A 41 -0.58 -16.12 -4.14
CA ASN A 41 0.00 -16.31 -2.82
C ASN A 41 1.45 -15.84 -2.75
N ILE A 42 2.26 -16.15 -3.77
CA ILE A 42 3.65 -15.68 -3.86
C ILE A 42 3.69 -14.15 -3.93
N GLU A 43 2.85 -13.54 -4.77
CA GLU A 43 2.78 -12.10 -4.90
C GLU A 43 2.36 -11.42 -3.59
N GLN A 44 1.38 -11.97 -2.86
CA GLN A 44 1.00 -11.45 -1.54
C GLN A 44 2.13 -11.61 -0.52
N PHE A 45 2.84 -12.73 -0.56
CA PHE A 45 4.02 -12.92 0.28
C PHE A 45 5.10 -11.86 -0.02
N VAL A 46 5.36 -11.57 -1.30
CA VAL A 46 6.29 -10.52 -1.71
C VAL A 46 5.81 -9.14 -1.22
N ILE A 47 4.53 -8.81 -1.38
CA ILE A 47 3.96 -7.54 -0.92
C ILE A 47 4.10 -7.39 0.61
N ASN A 48 3.89 -8.48 1.36
CA ASN A 48 4.08 -8.51 2.81
C ASN A 48 5.54 -8.25 3.22
N LEU A 49 6.51 -8.54 2.35
CA LEU A 49 7.91 -8.15 2.52
C LEU A 49 8.14 -6.69 2.09
N HIS A 50 7.48 -5.76 2.78
CA HIS A 50 7.40 -4.33 2.48
C HIS A 50 8.72 -3.69 1.99
N ASN A 51 9.84 -3.96 2.67
CA ASN A 51 11.13 -3.36 2.32
C ASN A 51 11.67 -3.89 0.97
N ILE A 52 11.57 -5.20 0.74
CA ILE A 52 12.04 -5.84 -0.49
C ILE A 52 11.13 -5.45 -1.65
N TYR A 53 9.82 -5.46 -1.41
CA TYR A 53 8.81 -5.04 -2.38
C TYR A 53 8.99 -3.56 -2.80
N ALA A 54 9.12 -2.65 -1.83
CA ALA A 54 9.35 -1.23 -2.11
C ALA A 54 10.64 -1.03 -2.90
N PHE A 55 11.73 -1.69 -2.49
CA PHE A 55 13.00 -1.66 -3.19
C PHE A 55 12.90 -2.14 -4.65
N ALA A 56 12.23 -3.27 -4.89
CA ALA A 56 12.01 -3.79 -6.24
C ALA A 56 11.22 -2.80 -7.10
N CYS A 57 10.14 -2.22 -6.56
CA CYS A 57 9.35 -1.20 -7.26
C CYS A 57 10.16 0.07 -7.57
N GLN A 58 10.99 0.52 -6.62
CA GLN A 58 11.84 1.71 -6.77
C GLN A 58 12.90 1.50 -7.84
N ILE A 59 13.61 0.37 -7.83
CA ILE A 59 14.60 0.04 -8.86
C ILE A 59 13.95 -0.06 -10.24
N SER A 60 12.84 -0.81 -10.36
CA SER A 60 12.14 -0.94 -11.65
C SER A 60 11.70 0.42 -12.21
N PHE A 61 11.18 1.32 -11.36
CA PHE A 61 10.78 2.66 -11.79
C PHE A 61 11.98 3.53 -12.19
N PHE A 62 13.07 3.50 -11.43
CA PHE A 62 14.26 4.32 -11.70
C PHE A 62 14.97 3.88 -12.97
N LEU A 63 15.05 2.58 -13.22
CA LEU A 63 15.56 2.03 -14.48
C LEU A 63 14.74 2.49 -15.68
N LEU A 64 13.41 2.54 -15.57
CA LEU A 64 12.55 3.07 -16.65
C LEU A 64 12.78 4.56 -16.89
N CYS A 65 13.02 5.35 -15.83
CA CYS A 65 13.31 6.78 -15.96
C CYS A 65 14.69 7.05 -16.57
N GLU A 66 15.70 6.27 -16.18
CA GLU A 66 17.10 6.44 -16.60
C GLU A 66 17.33 6.14 -18.08
N GLN A 67 16.71 5.06 -18.61
CA GLN A 67 16.83 4.65 -20.01
C GLN A 67 16.59 5.77 -21.03
N ARG A 68 15.91 6.87 -20.62
CA ARG A 68 15.58 7.97 -21.51
C ARG A 68 16.05 9.36 -21.07
N MET A 69 16.03 9.70 -19.77
CA MET A 69 16.35 11.06 -19.29
C MET A 69 17.84 11.41 -19.43
N TYR A 70 18.75 10.43 -19.38
CA TYR A 70 20.20 10.66 -19.42
C TYR A 70 20.83 10.60 -20.84
N ARG A 71 20.05 10.56 -21.93
CA ARG A 71 20.60 10.38 -23.30
C ARG A 71 20.71 11.68 -24.11
N PRO A 72 21.84 12.41 -24.07
CA PRO A 72 22.32 13.22 -25.18
C PRO A 72 23.52 12.49 -25.81
N ASP A 73 23.41 12.06 -27.06
CA ASP A 73 24.52 11.81 -27.98
C ASP A 73 25.85 11.27 -27.39
N SER A 74 25.94 9.97 -27.14
CA SER A 74 27.19 9.23 -27.39
C SER A 74 26.92 7.73 -27.45
N SER A 75 27.29 7.15 -28.58
CA SER A 75 27.47 5.73 -28.79
C SER A 75 28.36 5.14 -27.69
N SER A 76 27.94 3.99 -27.14
CA SER A 76 28.68 3.11 -26.20
C SER A 76 28.65 3.43 -24.70
N LEU A 77 27.47 3.61 -24.11
CA LEU A 77 27.29 3.51 -22.65
C LEU A 77 26.62 2.17 -22.28
N SER A 78 27.29 1.38 -21.45
CA SER A 78 26.89 0.02 -21.07
C SER A 78 25.65 0.01 -20.16
N PRO A 79 24.78 -1.02 -20.25
CA PRO A 79 23.62 -1.18 -19.36
C PRO A 79 23.98 -1.18 -17.86
N ASP A 80 25.24 -1.51 -17.55
CA ASP A 80 25.76 -1.50 -16.19
C ASP A 80 25.72 -0.09 -15.55
N LYS A 81 25.90 0.97 -16.34
CA LYS A 81 25.92 2.34 -15.82
C LYS A 81 24.53 2.81 -15.39
N ASP A 82 23.48 2.43 -16.14
CA ASP A 82 22.09 2.76 -15.81
C ASP A 82 21.66 2.07 -14.50
N ILE A 83 22.09 0.81 -14.32
CA ILE A 83 21.83 0.06 -13.09
C ILE A 83 22.56 0.69 -11.90
N VAL A 84 23.83 1.06 -12.07
CA VAL A 84 24.59 1.74 -11.01
C VAL A 84 23.95 3.08 -10.64
N LEU A 85 23.47 3.86 -11.61
CA LEU A 85 22.81 5.14 -11.33
C LEU A 85 21.46 4.96 -10.61
N ALA A 86 20.65 3.98 -11.02
CA ALA A 86 19.41 3.65 -10.32
C ALA A 86 19.68 3.20 -8.87
N LEU A 87 20.65 2.31 -8.66
CA LEU A 87 21.04 1.81 -7.33
C LEU A 87 21.58 2.94 -6.43
N THR A 88 22.39 3.83 -6.98
CA THR A 88 22.94 4.97 -6.23
C THR A 88 21.87 6.00 -5.90
N THR A 89 20.87 6.19 -6.77
CA THR A 89 19.68 7.00 -6.49
C THR A 89 18.87 6.40 -5.34
N VAL A 90 18.59 5.09 -5.36
CA VAL A 90 17.88 4.39 -4.27
C VAL A 90 18.66 4.50 -2.96
N LEU A 91 19.98 4.32 -3.00
CA LEU A 91 20.83 4.42 -1.82
C LEU A 91 20.80 5.83 -1.22
N PHE A 92 20.92 6.86 -2.06
CA PHE A 92 20.82 8.25 -1.62
C PHE A 92 19.47 8.54 -0.94
N TYR A 93 18.37 8.11 -1.55
CA TYR A 93 17.04 8.26 -0.95
C TYR A 93 16.86 7.43 0.32
N SER A 94 17.47 6.25 0.41
CA SER A 94 17.46 5.42 1.63
C SER A 94 18.15 6.12 2.81
N VAL A 95 19.23 6.88 2.56
CA VAL A 95 19.86 7.72 3.58
C VAL A 95 18.92 8.83 4.05
N LEU A 96 18.19 9.46 3.13
CA LEU A 96 17.15 10.45 3.46
C LEU A 96 15.99 9.82 4.24
N GLY A 97 15.54 8.62 3.87
CA GLY A 97 14.52 7.86 4.59
C GLY A 97 14.94 7.50 6.01
N TYR A 98 16.20 7.08 6.20
CA TYR A 98 16.78 6.86 7.52
C TYR A 98 16.76 8.14 8.35
N PHE A 99 17.18 9.26 7.77
CA PHE A 99 17.16 10.55 8.43
C PHE A 99 15.72 10.95 8.84
N ALA A 100 14.74 10.81 7.93
CA ALA A 100 13.33 11.07 8.21
C ALA A 100 12.80 10.21 9.36
N THR A 101 13.19 8.94 9.41
CA THR A 101 12.87 8.01 10.51
C THR A 101 13.38 8.54 11.85
N ARG A 102 14.65 8.97 11.90
CA ARG A 102 15.26 9.50 13.13
C ARG A 102 14.58 10.78 13.60
N VAL A 103 14.25 11.68 12.67
CA VAL A 103 13.51 12.91 13.00
C VAL A 103 12.13 12.57 13.58
N ARG A 104 11.40 11.64 12.96
CA ARG A 104 10.10 11.16 13.44
C ARG A 104 10.21 10.60 14.87
N ASP A 105 11.19 9.73 15.12
CA ASP A 105 11.38 9.10 16.43
C ASP A 105 11.74 10.13 17.52
N ILE A 106 12.56 11.14 17.18
CA ILE A 106 12.87 12.26 18.08
C ILE A 106 11.61 13.08 18.37
N TYR A 107 10.79 13.37 17.37
CA TYR A 107 9.55 14.13 17.52
C TYR A 107 8.53 13.41 18.41
N GLN A 108 8.26 12.13 18.13
CA GLN A 108 7.35 11.31 18.93
C GLN A 108 7.87 11.11 20.37
N GLY A 109 9.19 10.88 20.52
CA GLY A 109 9.83 10.77 21.82
C GLY A 109 9.82 12.07 22.64
N SER A 110 9.77 13.23 21.98
CA SER A 110 9.59 14.54 22.62
C SER A 110 8.13 14.73 23.05
N ARG A 111 7.16 14.42 22.18
CA ARG A 111 5.73 14.53 22.47
C ARG A 111 5.30 13.70 23.68
N ASN A 112 5.83 12.49 23.86
CA ASN A 112 5.56 11.67 25.05
C ASN A 112 6.17 12.24 26.34
N ARG A 113 7.23 13.06 26.27
CA ARG A 113 7.88 13.65 27.45
C ARG A 113 7.32 15.03 27.83
N VAL A 114 6.80 15.78 26.86
CA VAL A 114 6.24 17.13 27.08
C VAL A 114 4.95 17.10 27.91
N VAL A 115 4.27 15.96 28.02
CA VAL A 115 3.10 15.79 28.91
C VAL A 115 3.45 15.98 30.41
N VAL A 116 4.74 16.02 30.79
CA VAL A 116 5.17 16.08 32.20
C VAL A 116 5.88 17.39 32.59
N GLY A 117 6.04 18.39 31.71
CA GLY A 117 6.69 19.64 32.14
C GLY A 117 6.65 20.80 31.16
N THR A 118 6.62 22.02 31.71
CA THR A 118 6.68 23.30 30.99
C THR A 118 7.82 23.33 29.97
N PRO A 119 7.61 23.85 28.75
CA PRO A 119 8.66 23.89 27.73
C PRO A 119 9.77 24.88 28.13
N SER A 120 10.91 24.36 28.58
CA SER A 120 12.11 25.16 28.80
C SER A 120 12.88 25.34 27.49
N LEU A 121 13.50 26.52 27.29
CA LEU A 121 14.41 26.81 26.18
C LEU A 121 15.51 25.74 26.04
N THR A 122 15.97 25.19 27.17
CA THR A 122 16.98 24.12 27.22
C THR A 122 16.51 22.81 26.58
N ASN A 123 15.20 22.49 26.63
CA ASN A 123 14.66 21.30 25.98
C ASN A 123 14.58 21.48 24.46
N TYR A 124 14.24 22.69 23.98
CA TYR A 124 14.23 23.00 22.55
C TYR A 124 15.64 22.94 21.94
N LEU A 125 16.63 23.52 22.64
CA LEU A 125 18.04 23.43 22.22
C LEU A 125 18.54 21.98 22.17
N LYS A 126 18.20 21.15 23.16
CA LYS A 126 18.52 19.71 23.13
C LYS A 126 17.89 18.99 21.93
N TRP A 127 16.67 19.35 21.56
CA TRP A 127 15.99 18.79 20.39
C TRP A 127 16.67 19.19 19.08
N LEU A 128 16.98 20.47 18.91
CA LEU A 128 17.71 20.98 17.73
C LEU A 128 19.08 20.33 17.58
N CYS A 129 19.87 20.23 18.66
CA CYS A 129 21.18 19.58 18.61
C CYS A 129 21.09 18.12 18.15
N LYS A 130 20.08 17.37 18.58
CA LYS A 130 19.87 15.98 18.11
C LYS A 130 19.59 15.92 16.62
N ILE A 131 18.75 16.82 16.10
CA ILE A 131 18.45 16.89 14.67
C ILE A 131 19.71 17.22 13.86
N ILE A 132 20.49 18.20 14.33
CA ILE A 132 21.75 18.59 13.67
C ILE A 132 22.73 17.40 13.63
N LEU A 133 22.84 16.61 14.71
CA LEU A 133 23.70 15.43 14.74
C LEU A 133 23.25 14.33 13.76
N GLU A 134 21.95 14.06 13.66
CA GLU A 134 21.44 13.08 12.70
C GLU A 134 21.63 13.57 11.25
N TRP A 135 21.46 14.87 10.99
CA TRP A 135 21.77 15.46 9.68
C TRP A 135 23.26 15.33 9.34
N ALA A 136 24.15 15.58 10.31
CA ALA A 136 25.59 15.43 10.11
C ALA A 136 25.96 14.00 9.71
N LYS A 137 25.33 12.96 10.31
CA LYS A 137 25.53 11.57 9.89
C LYS A 137 25.10 11.32 8.44
N ALA A 138 23.95 11.87 8.03
CA ALA A 138 23.48 11.75 6.65
C ALA A 138 24.45 12.41 5.66
N VAL A 139 24.95 13.61 5.99
CA VAL A 139 25.96 14.31 5.18
C VAL A 139 27.26 13.51 5.08
N VAL A 140 27.74 12.94 6.19
CA VAL A 140 28.93 12.07 6.19
C VAL A 140 28.72 10.86 5.29
N ALA A 141 27.55 10.21 5.35
CA ALA A 141 27.25 9.09 4.46
C ALA A 141 27.31 9.50 2.98
N VAL A 142 26.73 10.65 2.61
CA VAL A 142 26.78 11.17 1.24
C VAL A 142 28.23 11.50 0.82
N LEU A 143 29.02 12.10 1.69
CA LEU A 143 30.44 12.37 1.42
C LEU A 143 31.23 11.08 1.22
N CYS A 144 31.03 10.06 2.06
CA CYS A 144 31.66 8.76 1.90
C CYS A 144 31.30 8.09 0.56
N LEU A 145 30.05 8.20 0.11
CA LEU A 145 29.64 7.69 -1.20
C LEU A 145 30.34 8.44 -2.34
N ARG A 146 30.51 9.76 -2.20
CA ARG A 146 31.25 10.56 -3.18
C ARG A 146 32.73 10.16 -3.26
N GLU A 147 33.38 9.93 -2.12
CA GLU A 147 34.78 9.47 -2.04
C GLU A 147 34.98 8.08 -2.66
N GLN A 148 33.96 7.22 -2.63
CA GLN A 148 33.98 5.91 -3.31
C GLN A 148 33.93 6.02 -4.85
N GLY A 149 33.97 7.22 -5.42
CA GLY A 149 33.96 7.46 -6.86
C GLY A 149 32.58 7.41 -7.50
N ILE A 150 31.51 7.36 -6.70
CA ILE A 150 30.14 7.47 -7.18
C ILE A 150 29.84 8.95 -7.41
N GLN A 151 30.03 9.43 -8.63
CA GLN A 151 29.59 10.77 -9.03
C GLN A 151 28.08 10.76 -9.28
N TYR A 152 27.33 11.42 -8.40
CA TYR A 152 25.88 11.57 -8.49
C TYR A 152 25.53 12.98 -8.96
N GLU A 153 25.30 13.15 -10.27
CA GLU A 153 24.86 14.41 -10.88
C GLU A 153 23.62 14.19 -11.76
N PRO A 154 22.46 13.82 -11.16
CA PRO A 154 21.24 13.65 -11.93
C PRO A 154 20.70 14.98 -12.45
N LYS A 155 19.97 14.92 -13.57
CA LYS A 155 19.15 16.06 -14.03
C LYS A 155 18.05 16.35 -13.02
N LEU A 156 17.71 17.63 -12.83
CA LEU A 156 16.65 18.05 -11.91
C LEU A 156 15.31 17.34 -12.16
N ALA A 157 14.91 17.17 -13.42
CA ALA A 157 13.66 16.50 -13.77
C ALA A 157 13.64 15.03 -13.31
N TYR A 158 14.74 14.29 -13.53
CA TYR A 158 14.88 12.92 -13.06
C TYR A 158 14.83 12.85 -11.53
N SER A 159 15.56 13.73 -10.84
CA SER A 159 15.58 13.78 -9.38
C SER A 159 14.19 14.08 -8.81
N LEU A 160 13.44 15.04 -9.38
CA LEU A 160 12.09 15.36 -8.93
C LEU A 160 11.13 14.17 -9.11
N ILE A 161 11.11 13.53 -10.29
CA ILE A 161 10.21 12.40 -10.57
C ILE A 161 10.53 11.21 -9.67
N THR A 162 11.80 10.84 -9.57
CA THR A 162 12.23 9.71 -8.72
C THR A 162 12.07 10.00 -7.24
N SER A 163 12.25 11.24 -6.81
CA SER A 163 11.99 11.65 -5.42
C SER A 163 10.51 11.57 -5.06
N ILE A 164 9.62 12.07 -5.91
CA ILE A 164 8.16 11.96 -5.68
C ILE A 164 7.74 10.49 -5.60
N TYR A 165 8.25 9.65 -6.51
CA TYR A 165 7.97 8.22 -6.47
C TYR A 165 8.52 7.56 -5.20
N TYR A 166 9.75 7.88 -4.79
CA TYR A 166 10.32 7.37 -3.55
C TYR A 166 9.46 7.75 -2.33
N LEU A 167 9.04 9.02 -2.22
CA LEU A 167 8.19 9.49 -1.14
C LEU A 167 6.84 8.76 -1.07
N CYS A 168 6.26 8.41 -2.23
CA CYS A 168 4.98 7.68 -2.29
C CYS A 168 5.14 6.18 -2.02
N THR A 169 6.33 5.61 -2.23
CA THR A 169 6.56 4.16 -2.13
C THR A 169 7.12 3.71 -0.80
N GLU A 170 7.79 4.60 -0.06
CA GLU A 170 8.48 4.29 1.19
C GLU A 170 7.54 4.34 2.40
N LYS A 171 7.54 3.27 3.21
CA LYS A 171 6.60 3.10 4.34
C LYS A 171 6.66 4.23 5.36
N ILE A 172 7.87 4.71 5.66
CA ILE A 172 8.08 5.77 6.65
C ILE A 172 7.36 7.06 6.24
N PHE A 173 7.42 7.42 4.96
CA PHE A 173 6.74 8.60 4.47
C PHE A 173 5.22 8.43 4.48
N MET A 174 4.70 7.25 4.11
CA MET A 174 3.26 6.97 4.24
C MET A 174 2.76 7.14 5.68
N GLU A 175 3.51 6.67 6.68
CA GLU A 175 3.17 6.85 8.10
C GLU A 175 3.24 8.32 8.54
N ILE A 176 4.26 9.06 8.12
CA ILE A 176 4.42 10.49 8.44
C ILE A 176 3.27 11.30 7.82
N PHE A 177 2.94 11.05 6.55
CA PHE A 177 1.81 11.71 5.89
C PHE A 177 0.47 11.36 6.56
N SER A 178 0.26 10.10 6.94
CA SER A 178 -0.94 9.69 7.68
C SER A 178 -1.09 10.45 9.00
N GLN A 179 0.00 10.61 9.75
CA GLN A 179 0.01 11.39 11.01
C GLN A 179 -0.22 12.89 10.78
N LEU A 180 0.34 13.45 9.70
CA LEU A 180 0.12 14.84 9.31
C LEU A 180 -1.35 15.10 8.96
N VAL A 181 -1.97 14.22 8.17
CA VAL A 181 -3.39 14.35 7.80
C VAL A 181 -4.30 14.15 9.00
N GLU A 182 -3.98 13.21 9.90
CA GLU A 182 -4.71 13.04 11.17
C GLU A 182 -4.63 14.30 12.04
N ALA A 183 -3.49 14.99 12.06
CA ALA A 183 -3.33 16.24 12.80
C ALA A 183 -4.18 17.41 12.24
N LEU A 184 -4.56 17.36 10.96
CA LEU A 184 -5.41 18.37 10.33
C LEU A 184 -6.90 18.24 10.69
N LYS A 185 -7.32 17.15 11.35
CA LYS A 185 -8.70 16.89 11.80
C LYS A 185 -9.75 17.20 10.72
N ILE A 186 -9.60 16.59 9.55
CA ILE A 186 -10.53 16.81 8.44
C ILE A 186 -11.80 15.98 8.66
N ASP A 187 -12.91 16.65 9.00
CA ASP A 187 -14.19 15.99 9.33
C ASP A 187 -14.70 15.05 8.22
N LYS A 188 -14.36 15.32 6.94
CA LYS A 188 -14.76 14.50 5.79
C LYS A 188 -14.10 13.12 5.72
N LEU A 189 -12.92 12.93 6.33
CA LEU A 189 -12.19 11.65 6.27
C LEU A 189 -12.64 10.67 7.33
N GLU A 190 -13.54 11.06 8.22
CA GLU A 190 -14.26 10.13 9.08
C GLU A 190 -13.33 9.25 9.95
N ASN A 191 -12.12 9.70 10.32
CA ASN A 191 -11.08 8.93 11.02
C ASN A 191 -10.50 7.72 10.23
N LEU A 192 -10.73 7.67 8.91
CA LEU A 192 -10.19 6.67 7.98
C LEU A 192 -8.92 7.16 7.27
N GLU A 193 -8.26 8.21 7.78
CA GLU A 193 -7.06 8.81 7.16
C GLU A 193 -5.95 7.78 7.01
N HIS A 194 -5.85 6.85 7.96
CA HIS A 194 -4.86 5.78 7.97
C HIS A 194 -4.98 4.78 6.81
N LEU A 195 -6.15 4.69 6.15
CA LEU A 195 -6.38 3.85 4.97
C LEU A 195 -6.39 4.70 3.69
N TYR A 196 -6.98 5.90 3.77
CA TYR A 196 -7.07 6.82 2.65
C TYR A 196 -5.72 7.36 2.19
N VAL A 197 -4.83 7.73 3.13
CA VAL A 197 -3.54 8.32 2.78
C VAL A 197 -2.63 7.32 2.08
N PRO A 198 -2.41 6.09 2.60
CA PRO A 198 -1.64 5.08 1.87
C PRO A 198 -2.25 4.71 0.51
N LEU A 199 -3.58 4.61 0.42
CA LEU A 199 -4.28 4.34 -0.84
C LEU A 199 -4.02 5.45 -1.87
N LEU A 200 -4.12 6.72 -1.48
CA LEU A 200 -3.85 7.86 -2.36
C LEU A 200 -2.38 7.89 -2.81
N MET A 201 -1.44 7.63 -1.90
CA MET A 201 0.00 7.57 -2.22
C MET A 201 0.29 6.43 -3.20
N ASN A 202 -0.32 5.26 -3.01
CA ASN A 202 -0.24 4.15 -3.95
C ASN A 202 -0.85 4.51 -5.31
N ALA A 203 -2.00 5.19 -5.35
CA ALA A 203 -2.61 5.65 -6.60
C ALA A 203 -1.71 6.64 -7.37
N VAL A 204 -1.04 7.56 -6.66
CA VAL A 204 -0.05 8.47 -7.26
C VAL A 204 1.15 7.71 -7.82
N ALA A 205 1.66 6.71 -7.09
CA ALA A 205 2.76 5.86 -7.55
C ALA A 205 2.38 5.05 -8.81
N ILE A 206 1.18 4.47 -8.84
CA ILE A 206 0.64 3.74 -10.01
C ILE A 206 0.51 4.68 -11.21
N ALA A 207 -0.04 5.88 -11.01
CA ALA A 207 -0.18 6.88 -12.07
C ALA A 207 1.19 7.29 -12.64
N ALA A 208 2.18 7.52 -11.78
CA ALA A 208 3.55 7.79 -12.20
C ALA A 208 4.15 6.62 -13.00
N GLY A 209 3.96 5.37 -12.53
CA GLY A 209 4.38 4.15 -13.22
C GLY A 209 3.74 4.00 -14.61
N ILE A 210 2.44 4.27 -14.74
CA ILE A 210 1.73 4.25 -16.02
C ILE A 210 2.27 5.33 -16.96
N VAL A 211 2.43 6.56 -16.48
CA VAL A 211 2.93 7.68 -17.31
C VAL A 211 4.33 7.38 -17.85
N VAL A 212 5.25 6.95 -16.99
CA VAL A 212 6.62 6.59 -17.39
C VAL A 212 6.61 5.35 -18.28
N GLY A 213 5.78 4.35 -17.97
CA GLY A 213 5.65 3.13 -18.78
C GLY A 213 5.13 3.39 -20.20
N LEU A 214 4.06 4.19 -20.34
CA LEU A 214 3.51 4.60 -21.64
C LEU A 214 4.50 5.45 -22.43
N TYR A 215 5.18 6.37 -21.75
CA TYR A 215 6.24 7.17 -22.37
C TYR A 215 7.36 6.27 -22.89
N SER A 216 7.82 5.29 -22.12
CA SER A 216 8.84 4.33 -22.56
C SER A 216 8.39 3.49 -23.74
N LEU A 217 7.15 2.97 -23.74
CA LEU A 217 6.57 2.21 -24.85
C LEU A 217 6.50 3.02 -26.16
N TYR A 218 6.20 4.31 -26.07
CA TYR A 218 6.10 5.19 -27.25
C TYR A 218 7.46 5.42 -27.92
N PHE A 219 8.54 5.51 -27.14
CA PHE A 219 9.86 5.87 -27.67
C PHE A 219 10.72 4.66 -28.09
N ASN A 220 10.72 3.53 -27.37
CA ASN A 220 11.42 2.29 -27.75
C ASN A 220 11.04 1.10 -26.84
N TYR A 221 10.95 -0.11 -27.39
CA TYR A 221 10.81 -1.35 -26.61
C TYR A 221 12.15 -1.75 -25.96
N SER A 222 12.28 -1.60 -24.65
CA SER A 222 13.35 -2.25 -23.89
C SER A 222 12.89 -3.64 -23.40
N ASN A 223 13.78 -4.63 -23.40
CA ASN A 223 13.46 -6.02 -23.03
C ASN A 223 12.93 -6.16 -21.58
N LEU A 224 13.16 -5.18 -20.71
CA LEU A 224 12.76 -5.18 -19.30
C LEU A 224 11.48 -4.40 -19.02
N ILE A 225 10.79 -3.88 -20.04
CA ILE A 225 9.60 -3.04 -19.84
C ILE A 225 8.44 -3.82 -19.21
N LEU A 226 8.23 -5.08 -19.63
CA LEU A 226 7.17 -5.93 -19.08
C LEU A 226 7.40 -6.22 -17.61
N LEU A 227 8.63 -6.57 -17.23
CA LEU A 227 9.00 -6.80 -15.85
C LEU A 227 8.82 -5.53 -15.01
N SER A 228 9.24 -4.38 -15.55
CA SER A 228 9.13 -3.11 -14.83
C SER A 228 7.68 -2.67 -14.66
N LEU A 229 6.82 -2.86 -15.67
CA LEU A 229 5.37 -2.62 -15.57
C LEU A 229 4.69 -3.57 -14.59
N TYR A 230 5.13 -4.82 -14.52
CA TYR A 230 4.62 -5.79 -13.56
C TYR A 230 4.82 -5.32 -12.11
N PHE A 231 6.03 -4.86 -11.74
CA PHE A 231 6.29 -4.33 -10.40
C PHE A 231 5.65 -2.96 -10.15
N THR A 232 5.81 -2.01 -11.09
CA THR A 232 5.40 -0.61 -10.88
C THR A 232 3.90 -0.37 -11.01
N VAL A 233 3.18 -1.21 -11.77
CA VAL A 233 1.74 -1.05 -12.02
C VAL A 233 0.97 -2.25 -11.47
N TYR A 234 1.21 -3.46 -11.96
CA TYR A 234 0.36 -4.62 -11.62
C TYR A 234 0.41 -4.98 -10.13
N LEU A 235 1.61 -5.20 -9.57
CA LEU A 235 1.75 -5.52 -8.15
C LEU A 235 1.30 -4.37 -7.24
N ARG A 236 1.46 -3.12 -7.68
CA ARG A 236 0.98 -1.94 -6.94
C ARG A 236 -0.54 -1.82 -6.93
N ILE A 237 -1.21 -2.13 -8.05
CA ILE A 237 -2.68 -2.23 -8.09
C ILE A 237 -3.16 -3.32 -7.13
N LYS A 238 -2.47 -4.47 -7.13
CA LYS A 238 -2.78 -5.58 -6.22
C LYS A 238 -2.60 -5.20 -4.74
N ASP A 239 -1.49 -4.54 -4.39
CA ASP A 239 -1.25 -3.98 -3.07
C ASP A 239 -2.35 -2.97 -2.67
N ALA A 240 -2.65 -2.00 -3.55
CA ALA A 240 -3.71 -1.01 -3.34
C ALA A 240 -5.08 -1.66 -3.08
N TYR A 241 -5.41 -2.72 -3.82
CA TYR A 241 -6.69 -3.40 -3.71
C TYR A 241 -6.82 -4.22 -2.42
N TYR A 242 -5.90 -5.16 -2.18
CA TYR A 242 -6.05 -6.13 -1.09
C TYR A 242 -5.67 -5.57 0.28
N ASN A 243 -4.67 -4.67 0.37
CA ASN A 243 -4.22 -4.17 1.67
C ASN A 243 -4.97 -2.91 2.13
N TYR A 244 -5.50 -2.11 1.21
CA TYR A 244 -6.11 -0.82 1.54
C TYR A 244 -7.58 -0.73 1.12
N TRP A 245 -7.90 -1.00 -0.14
CA TRP A 245 -9.25 -0.81 -0.66
C TRP A 245 -10.28 -1.74 -0.02
N GLU A 246 -10.00 -3.04 0.02
CA GLU A 246 -10.90 -4.03 0.62
C GLU A 246 -11.12 -3.76 2.13
N LEU A 247 -10.06 -3.41 2.85
CA LEU A 247 -10.14 -3.05 4.26
C LEU A 247 -10.94 -1.76 4.48
N LEU A 248 -10.75 -0.74 3.63
CA LEU A 248 -11.47 0.52 3.68
C LEU A 248 -12.97 0.33 3.47
N ILE A 249 -13.37 -0.44 2.46
CA ILE A 249 -14.78 -0.77 2.22
C ILE A 249 -15.33 -1.53 3.43
N THR A 250 -14.60 -2.51 3.93
CA THR A 250 -15.04 -3.33 5.07
C THR A 250 -15.25 -2.47 6.32
N GLU A 251 -14.31 -1.59 6.69
CA GLU A 251 -14.45 -0.68 7.83
C GLU A 251 -15.60 0.32 7.64
N ARG A 252 -15.68 0.94 6.46
CA ARG A 252 -16.73 1.90 6.12
C ARG A 252 -18.11 1.30 6.26
N ASP A 253 -18.33 0.18 5.57
CA ASP A 253 -19.63 -0.47 5.53
C ASP A 253 -20.04 -0.95 6.93
N THR A 254 -19.09 -1.53 7.68
CA THR A 254 -19.33 -1.98 9.06
C THR A 254 -19.73 -0.81 9.95
N TYR A 255 -19.01 0.31 9.86
CA TYR A 255 -19.36 1.52 10.59
C TYR A 255 -20.70 2.12 10.17
N SER A 256 -21.02 2.09 8.87
CA SER A 256 -22.28 2.62 8.32
C SER A 256 -23.50 1.84 8.77
N ASN A 257 -23.34 0.54 9.05
CA ASN A 257 -24.39 -0.33 9.58
C ASN A 257 -24.73 -0.01 11.05
N PHE A 258 -23.93 0.80 11.76
CA PHE A 258 -24.20 1.15 13.15
C PHE A 258 -25.24 2.25 13.28
N GLN A 259 -26.26 2.00 14.10
CA GLN A 259 -27.35 2.94 14.36
C GLN A 259 -26.83 4.20 15.08
N VAL A 260 -27.36 5.36 14.70
CA VAL A 260 -27.17 6.60 15.47
C VAL A 260 -28.05 6.51 16.71
N ALA A 261 -27.50 6.67 17.91
CA ALA A 261 -28.31 6.76 19.13
C ALA A 261 -29.11 8.07 19.15
N THR A 262 -30.40 7.98 19.47
CA THR A 262 -31.25 9.15 19.74
C THR A 262 -30.88 9.75 21.10
N SER A 263 -31.17 11.04 21.33
CA SER A 263 -30.96 11.66 22.64
C SER A 263 -31.64 10.89 23.79
N LYS A 264 -32.83 10.30 23.54
CA LYS A 264 -33.53 9.43 24.51
C LYS A 264 -32.74 8.16 24.81
N ASP A 265 -32.22 7.48 23.79
CA ASP A 265 -31.41 6.26 23.98
C ASP A 265 -30.16 6.54 24.84
N ILE A 266 -29.60 7.74 24.73
CA ILE A 266 -28.44 8.18 25.51
C ILE A 266 -28.85 8.50 26.96
N GLU A 267 -29.97 9.20 27.15
CA GLU A 267 -30.53 9.50 28.48
C GLU A 267 -31.00 8.26 29.22
N ASP A 268 -31.59 7.29 28.51
CA ASP A 268 -32.08 6.02 29.07
C ASP A 268 -30.92 5.09 29.48
N TRP A 269 -29.79 5.18 28.76
CA TRP A 269 -28.59 4.39 29.08
C TRP A 269 -27.76 5.02 30.22
N ASP A 270 -27.76 6.36 30.34
CA ASP A 270 -27.10 7.18 31.39
C ASP A 270 -25.69 6.70 31.80
N ASP A 271 -24.90 6.21 30.84
CA ASP A 271 -23.58 5.62 31.08
C ASP A 271 -22.44 6.43 30.44
N ILE A 272 -21.24 6.17 30.93
CA ILE A 272 -19.98 6.73 30.45
C ILE A 272 -19.47 5.87 29.29
N CYS A 273 -18.86 6.47 28.26
CA CYS A 273 -18.26 5.68 27.18
C CYS A 273 -17.11 4.80 27.73
N ALA A 274 -17.23 3.48 27.63
CA ALA A 274 -16.24 2.52 28.14
C ALA A 274 -14.83 2.63 27.52
N VAL A 275 -14.67 3.36 26.41
CA VAL A 275 -13.37 3.53 25.73
C VAL A 275 -12.62 4.77 26.21
N CYS A 276 -13.30 5.90 26.37
CA CYS A 276 -12.66 7.16 26.79
C CYS A 276 -12.98 7.59 28.22
N LEU A 277 -13.90 6.89 28.89
CA LEU A 277 -14.36 7.15 30.25
C LEU A 277 -14.95 8.55 30.44
N ASN A 278 -15.58 9.12 29.40
CA ASN A 278 -16.30 10.40 29.45
C ASN A 278 -17.78 10.25 29.11
N ASN A 279 -18.61 11.18 29.60
CA ASN A 279 -20.05 11.22 29.33
C ASN A 279 -20.36 11.30 27.83
N MET A 280 -21.44 10.64 27.42
CA MET A 280 -21.86 10.57 26.03
C MET A 280 -22.87 11.67 25.70
N SER A 281 -22.54 12.55 24.75
CA SER A 281 -23.49 13.49 24.13
C SER A 281 -23.91 13.05 22.73
N LYS A 282 -23.10 12.20 22.09
CA LYS A 282 -23.36 11.55 20.80
C LYS A 282 -22.84 10.12 20.90
N ALA A 283 -23.67 9.15 20.53
CA ALA A 283 -23.33 7.74 20.55
C ALA A 283 -23.73 7.01 19.27
N ARG A 284 -23.02 5.91 18.98
CA ARG A 284 -23.39 4.89 18.00
C ARG A 284 -23.76 3.63 18.76
N ILE A 285 -24.83 2.97 18.31
CA ILE A 285 -25.30 1.69 18.83
C ILE A 285 -24.75 0.59 17.91
N THR A 286 -24.00 -0.35 18.49
CA THR A 286 -23.48 -1.52 17.76
C THR A 286 -24.58 -2.59 17.58
N PRO A 287 -24.40 -3.58 16.69
CA PRO A 287 -25.36 -4.68 16.51
C PRO A 287 -25.60 -5.51 17.78
N CYS A 288 -24.65 -5.49 18.72
CA CYS A 288 -24.77 -6.09 20.05
C CYS A 288 -25.34 -5.12 21.11
N ASN A 289 -25.95 -4.01 20.69
CA ASN A 289 -26.61 -3.00 21.52
C ASN A 289 -25.71 -2.27 22.54
N HIS A 290 -24.41 -2.18 22.29
CA HIS A 290 -23.50 -1.38 23.12
C HIS A 290 -23.33 0.03 22.54
N LEU A 291 -23.23 1.03 23.42
CA LEU A 291 -23.09 2.45 23.05
C LEU A 291 -21.65 2.93 23.18
N PHE A 292 -21.16 3.64 22.16
CA PHE A 292 -19.84 4.28 22.18
C PHE A 292 -19.87 5.65 21.49
N HIS A 293 -18.96 6.56 21.84
CA HIS A 293 -18.76 7.76 21.03
C HIS A 293 -18.37 7.38 19.59
N PRO A 294 -18.86 8.11 18.56
CA PRO A 294 -18.50 7.88 17.16
C PRO A 294 -16.98 7.78 16.92
N TYR A 295 -16.19 8.67 17.54
CA TYR A 295 -14.73 8.69 17.42
C TYR A 295 -14.06 7.49 18.10
N CYS A 296 -14.50 7.16 19.32
CA CYS A 296 -13.98 6.02 20.07
C CYS A 296 -14.22 4.70 19.34
N LEU A 297 -15.43 4.51 18.80
CA LEU A 297 -15.78 3.31 18.05
C LEU A 297 -14.94 3.15 16.79
N LYS A 298 -14.75 4.22 16.02
CA LYS A 298 -13.88 4.23 14.83
C LYS A 298 -12.43 3.86 15.17
N ARG A 299 -11.90 4.39 16.29
CA ARG A 299 -10.56 4.04 16.77
C ARG A 299 -10.44 2.56 17.17
N CYS A 300 -11.50 1.98 17.73
CA CYS A 300 -11.56 0.55 18.02
C CYS A 300 -11.55 -0.28 16.72
N LEU A 301 -12.37 0.08 15.72
CA LEU A 301 -12.44 -0.63 14.44
C LEU A 301 -11.09 -0.70 13.72
N ARG A 302 -10.29 0.37 13.78
CA ARG A 302 -8.91 0.39 13.25
C ARG A 302 -8.01 -0.72 13.80
N HIS A 303 -8.27 -1.22 15.02
CA HIS A 303 -7.46 -2.26 15.64
C HIS A 303 -8.12 -3.63 15.56
N SER A 304 -9.45 -3.70 15.74
CA SER A 304 -10.18 -4.95 15.68
C SER A 304 -11.66 -4.75 15.36
N PHE A 305 -12.24 -5.70 14.63
CA PHE A 305 -13.67 -5.74 14.31
C PHE A 305 -14.53 -6.37 15.42
N TYR A 306 -14.04 -6.33 16.67
CA TYR A 306 -14.75 -6.89 17.81
C TYR A 306 -15.28 -5.80 18.73
N CYS A 307 -16.44 -6.02 19.32
CA CYS A 307 -16.96 -5.14 20.35
C CYS A 307 -16.01 -5.06 21.55
N PRO A 308 -15.59 -3.86 22.00
CA PRO A 308 -14.69 -3.72 23.14
C PRO A 308 -15.22 -4.37 24.43
N LEU A 309 -16.54 -4.36 24.63
CA LEU A 309 -17.23 -4.85 25.81
C LEU A 309 -17.49 -6.37 25.75
N CYS A 310 -18.28 -6.83 24.78
CA CYS A 310 -18.69 -8.24 24.73
C CYS A 310 -17.88 -9.14 23.79
N LYS A 311 -16.90 -8.58 23.07
CA LYS A 311 -16.10 -9.31 22.06
C LYS A 311 -16.92 -9.97 20.94
N HIS A 312 -18.15 -9.53 20.71
CA HIS A 312 -18.93 -9.93 19.54
C HIS A 312 -18.25 -9.43 18.27
N ASP A 313 -18.14 -10.29 17.25
CA ASP A 313 -17.55 -9.96 15.95
C ASP A 313 -18.56 -9.19 15.09
N PHE A 314 -18.19 -8.01 14.64
CA PHE A 314 -19.03 -7.19 13.77
C PHE A 314 -19.13 -7.74 12.34
N LEU A 315 -18.24 -8.65 11.94
CA LEU A 315 -18.24 -9.25 10.60
C LEU A 315 -19.07 -10.54 10.51
N GLU A 316 -19.47 -11.14 11.64
CA GLU A 316 -20.21 -12.40 11.69
C GLU A 316 -21.53 -12.33 10.87
N ASN A 317 -22.21 -11.19 10.91
CA ASN A 317 -23.44 -10.96 10.14
C ASN A 317 -23.24 -10.78 8.62
N ARG A 318 -22.00 -10.67 8.11
CA ARG A 318 -21.73 -10.57 6.65
C ARG A 318 -21.62 -11.91 5.95
N ILE A 319 -21.32 -12.99 6.68
CA ILE A 319 -21.15 -14.32 6.08
C ILE A 319 -22.49 -14.83 5.50
N TYR A 320 -23.62 -14.30 5.98
CA TYR A 320 -24.96 -14.69 5.51
C TYR A 320 -25.47 -13.96 4.25
N ILE A 321 -24.68 -13.07 3.65
CA ILE A 321 -25.09 -12.27 2.46
C ILE A 321 -24.18 -12.53 1.24
N LYS A 322 -23.15 -13.38 1.35
CA LYS A 322 -22.24 -13.69 0.23
C LYS A 322 -22.63 -14.95 -0.52
#